data_AF-A0A7C1AYX9-F1
#
_entry.id   AF-A0A7C1AYX9-F1
#
_cell.length_a   1.000
_cell.length_b   1.000
_cell.length_c   1.000
_cell.angle_alpha   90.00
_cell.angle_beta   90.00
_cell.angle_gamma   90.00
#
_symmetry.space_group_name_H-M   'P 1'
#
loop_
_entity.id
_entity.type
_entity.pdbx_description
1 polymer ?
#
loop_
_entity_poly.entity_id
_entity_poly.type
_entity_poly.pdbx_seq_one_letter_code
_entity_poly.pdbx_strand_id
1 'polypeptide(L)'
;MNERLASFVGGVGFYVDPLATEPYRLHFFEISIRGKDTRGDDIPLHGELVAIREHEGRFEVVPADILLNLPPHPSPPERIEKIDIQAASDFLKSSYQLECRIRCQKERERFASICREYLEKSFDARIKRAQEKAMLLAAEAVTKPEYKLAADEARKRVEELQRAREERLAGLKRLQIARTGPVRHVATAIVLAPDADVQAQLADLADEPDPNVRRKSELAAEGFVIKALKEEGFTEERIERVGHLKLGFDIRAHRVVDE
;
A
#
# COMPACT_ATOMS: atom_id res chain seq x y z
N MET A 1 -4.83 21.61 -10.78
CA MET A 1 -4.36 20.28 -11.24
C MET A 1 -5.46 19.51 -11.97
N ASN A 2 -6.64 19.30 -11.36
CA ASN A 2 -7.75 18.54 -11.99
C ASN A 2 -8.15 19.06 -13.38
N GLU A 3 -8.20 20.38 -13.62
CA GLU A 3 -8.53 20.92 -14.95
C GLU A 3 -7.45 20.67 -16.02
N ARG A 4 -6.17 20.72 -15.63
CA ARG A 4 -5.04 20.42 -16.52
C ARG A 4 -5.01 18.93 -16.87
N LEU A 5 -5.24 18.06 -15.89
CA LEU A 5 -5.34 16.61 -16.12
C LEU A 5 -6.61 16.23 -16.87
N ALA A 6 -7.72 16.94 -16.67
CA ALA A 6 -9.02 16.66 -17.29
C ALA A 6 -8.92 16.54 -18.81
N SER A 7 -8.05 17.34 -19.45
CA SER A 7 -7.87 17.31 -20.90
C SER A 7 -7.16 16.05 -21.42
N PHE A 8 -6.57 15.22 -20.54
CA PHE A 8 -5.86 13.99 -20.94
C PHE A 8 -5.95 12.84 -19.92
N VAL A 9 -7.03 12.79 -19.12
CA VAL A 9 -7.29 11.63 -18.23
C VAL A 9 -7.39 10.35 -19.05
N GLY A 10 -6.64 9.32 -18.62
CA GLY A 10 -6.52 8.04 -19.32
C GLY A 10 -5.66 8.11 -20.58
N GLY A 11 -5.02 9.25 -20.85
CA GLY A 11 -4.24 9.50 -22.06
C GLY A 11 -2.87 10.11 -21.77
N VAL A 12 -2.31 10.70 -22.83
CA VAL A 12 -0.97 11.28 -22.83
C VAL A 12 -1.06 12.76 -23.19
N GLY A 13 -0.43 13.63 -22.40
CA GLY A 13 -0.26 15.05 -22.70
C GLY A 13 1.19 15.37 -23.09
N PHE A 14 1.39 16.39 -23.93
CA PHE A 14 2.73 16.86 -24.30
C PHE A 14 3.01 18.23 -23.73
N TYR A 15 4.20 18.39 -23.18
CA TYR A 15 4.66 19.60 -22.53
C TYR A 15 6.10 19.90 -22.94
N VAL A 16 6.50 21.16 -22.80
CA VAL A 16 7.88 21.59 -23.01
C VAL A 16 8.44 22.05 -21.68
N ASP A 17 9.63 21.60 -21.33
CA ASP A 17 10.39 22.13 -20.19
C ASP A 17 11.56 22.95 -20.73
N PRO A 18 11.51 24.30 -20.67
CA PRO A 18 12.57 25.15 -21.21
C PRO A 18 13.95 24.94 -20.57
N LEU A 19 14.01 24.29 -19.41
CA LEU A 19 15.24 24.03 -18.67
C LEU A 19 15.76 22.60 -18.86
N ALA A 20 14.99 21.72 -19.51
CA ALA A 20 15.39 20.35 -19.75
C ALA A 20 16.28 20.24 -20.98
N THR A 21 17.35 19.46 -20.87
CA THR A 21 18.23 19.11 -22.00
C THR A 21 17.81 17.81 -22.69
N GLU A 22 17.05 16.97 -21.98
CA GLU A 22 16.63 15.65 -22.42
C GLU A 22 15.15 15.45 -22.12
N PRO A 23 14.43 14.66 -22.95
CA PRO A 23 13.04 14.36 -22.72
C PRO A 23 12.84 13.43 -21.52
N TYR A 24 11.70 13.55 -20.84
CA TYR A 24 11.32 12.68 -19.72
C TYR A 24 9.82 12.46 -19.66
N ARG A 25 9.40 11.44 -18.91
CA ARG A 25 7.97 11.12 -18.69
C ARG A 25 7.56 11.46 -17.26
N LEU A 26 6.35 11.97 -17.11
CA LEU A 26 5.69 12.19 -15.83
C LEU A 26 4.44 11.33 -15.76
N HIS A 27 4.43 10.32 -14.90
CA HIS A 27 3.30 9.43 -14.70
C HIS A 27 2.51 9.86 -13.47
N PHE A 28 1.21 10.08 -13.63
CA PHE A 28 0.32 10.48 -12.54
C PHE A 28 -0.47 9.27 -12.07
N PHE A 29 -0.40 9.01 -10.77
CA PHE A 29 -1.10 7.91 -10.12
C PHE A 29 -1.91 8.39 -8.93
N GLU A 30 -3.13 7.89 -8.79
CA GLU A 30 -3.86 7.95 -7.53
C GLU A 30 -3.45 6.75 -6.68
N ILE A 31 -2.93 7.02 -5.49
CA ILE A 31 -2.70 5.98 -4.47
C ILE A 31 -3.77 6.06 -3.40
N SER A 32 -4.05 4.92 -2.78
CA SER A 32 -4.86 4.89 -1.57
C SER A 32 -4.26 3.95 -0.53
N ILE A 33 -4.47 4.30 0.73
CA ILE A 33 -4.25 3.44 1.89
C ILE A 33 -5.61 3.14 2.51
N ARG A 34 -5.88 1.88 2.79
CA ARG A 34 -7.13 1.42 3.39
C ARG A 34 -6.90 0.93 4.80
N GLY A 35 -7.92 0.99 5.63
CA GLY A 35 -7.93 0.41 6.97
C GLY A 35 -9.26 -0.23 7.26
N LYS A 36 -9.46 -0.62 8.52
CA LYS A 36 -10.75 -1.15 8.99
C LYS A 36 -11.37 -0.26 10.05
N ASP A 37 -12.68 -0.14 10.07
CA ASP A 37 -13.37 0.45 11.21
C ASP A 37 -13.46 -0.54 12.39
N THR A 38 -14.16 -0.16 13.47
CA THR A 38 -14.35 -1.03 14.64
C THR A 38 -15.26 -2.22 14.37
N ARG A 39 -16.11 -2.16 13.33
CA ARG A 39 -16.99 -3.25 12.89
C ARG A 39 -16.25 -4.23 11.97
N GLY A 40 -15.18 -3.77 11.32
CA GLY A 40 -14.35 -4.54 10.41
C GLY A 40 -14.53 -4.16 8.93
N ASP A 41 -15.31 -3.12 8.66
CA ASP A 41 -15.59 -2.59 7.33
C ASP A 41 -14.37 -1.81 6.80
N ASP A 42 -14.12 -1.92 5.50
CA ASP A 42 -12.99 -1.25 4.88
C ASP A 42 -13.26 0.25 4.69
N ILE A 43 -12.33 1.08 5.14
CA ILE A 43 -12.40 2.54 5.03
C ILE A 43 -11.15 3.11 4.35
N PRO A 44 -11.28 4.19 3.56
CA PRO A 44 -10.12 4.94 3.08
C PRO A 44 -9.48 5.68 4.25
N LEU A 45 -8.15 5.60 4.35
CA LEU A 45 -7.37 6.31 5.36
C LEU A 45 -6.64 7.50 4.76
N HIS A 46 -6.08 7.29 3.57
CA HIS A 46 -5.28 8.24 2.86
C HIS A 46 -5.49 8.02 1.37
N GLY A 47 -5.51 9.10 0.62
CA GLY A 47 -5.60 9.07 -0.83
C GLY A 47 -4.99 10.34 -1.37
N GLU A 48 -4.11 10.21 -2.35
CA GLU A 48 -3.45 11.36 -2.96
C GLU A 48 -3.05 11.05 -4.40
N LEU A 49 -2.89 12.13 -5.16
CA LEU A 49 -2.31 12.10 -6.49
C LEU A 49 -0.79 12.23 -6.35
N VAL A 50 -0.06 11.30 -6.94
CA VAL A 50 1.40 11.25 -6.95
C VAL A 50 1.89 11.33 -8.38
N ALA A 51 2.94 12.11 -8.62
CA ALA A 51 3.62 12.15 -9.89
C ALA A 51 4.96 11.43 -9.79
N ILE A 52 5.30 10.65 -10.81
CA ILE A 52 6.57 9.94 -10.94
C ILE A 52 7.26 10.43 -12.19
N ARG A 53 8.46 10.95 -12.03
CA ARG A 53 9.36 11.24 -13.14
C ARG A 53 10.13 9.99 -13.53
N GLU A 54 10.05 9.63 -14.80
CA GLU A 54 10.84 8.58 -15.44
C GLU A 54 11.83 9.24 -16.41
N HIS A 55 13.12 8.99 -16.20
CA HIS A 55 14.22 9.47 -17.02
C HIS A 55 15.32 8.41 -17.05
N GLU A 56 15.72 7.96 -18.24
CA GLU A 56 16.71 6.87 -18.45
C GLU A 56 16.46 5.61 -17.58
N GLY A 57 15.19 5.21 -17.43
CA GLY A 57 14.79 4.05 -16.61
C GLY A 57 14.93 4.26 -15.09
N ARG A 58 15.23 5.48 -14.63
CA ARG A 58 15.20 5.86 -13.22
C ARG A 58 13.87 6.50 -12.88
N PHE A 59 13.39 6.21 -11.67
CA PHE A 59 12.12 6.70 -11.17
C PHE A 59 12.31 7.58 -9.94
N GLU A 60 11.59 8.70 -9.91
CA GLU A 60 11.60 9.66 -8.81
C GLU A 60 10.18 10.14 -8.52
N VAL A 61 9.82 10.25 -7.24
CA VAL A 61 8.58 10.92 -6.84
C VAL A 61 8.76 12.43 -6.89
N VAL A 62 7.93 13.10 -7.69
CA VAL A 62 7.93 14.56 -7.84
C VAL A 62 6.60 15.16 -7.40
N PRO A 63 6.53 16.47 -7.08
CA PRO A 63 5.29 17.14 -6.75
C PRO A 63 4.24 16.97 -7.86
N ALA A 64 3.02 16.61 -7.49
CA ALA A 64 1.95 16.39 -8.45
C ALA A 64 1.56 17.65 -9.21
N ASP A 65 1.83 18.84 -8.67
CA ASP A 65 1.57 20.13 -9.30
C ASP A 65 2.65 20.58 -10.30
N ILE A 66 3.67 19.75 -10.57
CA ILE A 66 4.75 20.07 -11.53
C ILE A 66 4.24 20.50 -12.91
N LEU A 67 3.12 19.95 -13.38
CA LEU A 67 2.50 20.32 -14.66
C LEU A 67 1.98 21.75 -14.73
N LEU A 68 1.78 22.43 -13.60
CA LEU A 68 1.39 23.84 -13.59
C LEU A 68 2.53 24.73 -14.08
N ASN A 69 3.77 24.29 -13.93
CA ASN A 69 4.96 25.01 -14.35
C ASN A 69 5.37 24.70 -15.80
N LEU A 70 4.75 23.70 -16.41
CA LEU A 70 5.10 23.25 -17.76
C LEU A 70 4.08 23.79 -18.79
N PRO A 71 4.53 24.55 -19.81
CA PRO A 71 3.69 24.93 -20.93
C PRO A 71 3.33 23.70 -21.79
N PRO A 72 2.09 23.61 -22.30
CA PRO A 72 1.71 22.57 -23.24
C PRO A 72 2.50 22.73 -24.55
N HIS A 73 2.85 21.61 -25.19
CA HIS A 73 3.56 21.62 -26.46
C HIS A 73 2.66 22.24 -27.56
N PRO A 74 3.16 23.19 -28.39
CA PRO A 74 2.34 23.94 -29.33
C PRO A 74 1.78 23.08 -30.48
N SER A 75 2.53 22.05 -30.88
CA SER A 75 2.16 21.13 -31.98
C SER A 75 2.41 19.68 -31.56
N PRO A 76 1.56 19.07 -30.71
CA PRO A 76 1.77 17.71 -30.24
C PRO A 76 1.66 16.70 -31.41
N PRO A 77 2.42 15.61 -31.38
CA PRO A 77 2.33 14.57 -32.40
C PRO A 77 0.97 13.83 -32.34
N GLU A 78 0.44 13.48 -33.50
CA GLU A 78 -0.92 12.91 -33.66
C GLU A 78 -1.03 11.44 -33.24
N ARG A 79 0.08 10.71 -33.23
CA ARG A 79 0.13 9.28 -32.86
C ARG A 79 1.23 9.04 -31.85
N ILE A 80 0.88 8.27 -30.82
CA ILE A 80 1.78 7.91 -29.74
C ILE A 80 1.66 6.40 -29.56
N GLU A 81 2.80 5.75 -29.37
CA GLU A 81 2.82 4.35 -28.96
C GLU A 81 2.29 4.18 -27.54
N LYS A 82 1.90 2.95 -27.20
CA LYS A 82 1.44 2.66 -25.83
C LYS A 82 2.62 2.79 -24.88
N ILE A 83 2.48 3.66 -23.88
CA ILE A 83 3.47 3.82 -22.83
C ILE A 83 3.27 2.71 -21.80
N ASP A 84 4.33 1.94 -21.52
CA ASP A 84 4.33 1.03 -20.39
C ASP A 84 4.45 1.84 -19.08
N ILE A 85 3.48 1.62 -18.19
CA ILE A 85 3.38 2.30 -16.89
C ILE A 85 3.71 1.34 -15.74
N GLN A 86 4.00 0.08 -16.03
CA GLN A 86 4.14 -0.98 -15.03
C GLN A 86 5.33 -0.73 -14.13
N ALA A 87 6.49 -0.39 -14.71
CA ALA A 87 7.71 -0.12 -13.95
C ALA A 87 7.54 1.07 -12.98
N ALA A 88 6.95 2.17 -13.46
CA ALA A 88 6.61 3.32 -12.61
C ALA A 88 5.61 2.96 -11.51
N SER A 89 4.58 2.15 -11.84
CA SER A 89 3.61 1.68 -10.85
C SER A 89 4.24 0.81 -9.78
N ASP A 90 5.16 -0.08 -10.13
CA ASP A 90 5.81 -0.99 -9.19
C ASP A 90 6.84 -0.28 -8.32
N PHE A 91 7.57 0.70 -8.88
CA PHE A 91 8.36 1.65 -8.09
C PHE A 91 7.49 2.35 -7.05
N LEU A 92 6.32 2.88 -7.43
CA LEU A 92 5.43 3.59 -6.50
C LEU A 92 4.93 2.71 -5.35
N LYS A 93 4.52 1.48 -5.66
CA LYS A 93 4.02 0.50 -4.67
C LYS A 93 5.11 0.12 -3.67
N SER A 94 6.34 -0.07 -4.15
CA SER A 94 7.47 -0.53 -3.33
C SER A 94 8.17 0.60 -2.55
N SER A 95 8.01 1.86 -2.97
CA SER A 95 8.57 3.04 -2.32
C SER A 95 7.50 3.84 -1.57
N TYR A 96 6.94 4.87 -2.19
CA TYR A 96 6.15 5.90 -1.55
C TYR A 96 4.81 5.41 -0.98
N GLN A 97 4.15 4.46 -1.64
CA GLN A 97 2.91 3.88 -1.09
C GLN A 97 3.19 3.13 0.21
N LEU A 98 4.35 2.48 0.33
CA LEU A 98 4.76 1.78 1.53
C LEU A 98 5.05 2.75 2.68
N GLU A 99 5.71 3.87 2.40
CA GLU A 99 5.93 4.95 3.36
C GLU A 99 4.60 5.53 3.87
N CYS A 100 3.67 5.81 2.96
CA CYS A 100 2.32 6.28 3.30
C CYS A 100 1.58 5.27 4.18
N ARG A 101 1.67 3.97 3.88
CA ARG A 101 1.11 2.90 4.72
C ARG A 101 1.72 2.93 6.12
N ILE A 102 3.05 3.04 6.23
CA ILE A 102 3.76 3.08 7.52
C ILE A 102 3.32 4.28 8.35
N ARG A 103 3.18 5.47 7.74
CA ARG A 103 2.66 6.67 8.41
C ARG A 103 1.23 6.44 8.93
N CYS A 104 0.32 5.96 8.07
CA CYS A 104 -1.06 5.67 8.46
C CYS A 104 -1.13 4.62 9.58
N GLN A 105 -0.28 3.60 9.53
CA GLN A 105 -0.20 2.55 10.55
C GLN A 105 0.16 3.15 11.93
N LYS A 106 1.21 3.98 11.99
CA LYS A 106 1.63 4.66 13.23
C LYS A 106 0.53 5.54 13.82
N GLU A 107 -0.16 6.31 12.97
CA GLU A 107 -1.27 7.17 13.40
C GLU A 107 -2.43 6.36 13.99
N ARG A 108 -2.77 5.23 13.36
CA ARG A 108 -3.85 4.35 13.83
C ARG A 108 -3.49 3.59 15.10
N GLU A 109 -2.25 3.14 15.23
CA GLU A 109 -1.76 2.54 16.47
C GLU A 109 -1.86 3.53 17.63
N ARG A 110 -1.42 4.77 17.42
CA ARG A 110 -1.52 5.85 18.40
C ARG A 110 -2.97 6.17 18.75
N PHE A 111 -3.85 6.29 17.76
CA PHE A 111 -5.26 6.54 18.02
C PHE A 111 -5.90 5.40 18.82
N ALA A 112 -5.65 4.15 18.42
CA ALA A 112 -6.16 2.98 19.12
C ALA A 112 -5.62 2.84 20.54
N SER A 113 -4.37 3.22 20.81
CA SER A 113 -3.81 3.19 22.17
C SER A 113 -4.50 4.19 23.09
N ILE A 114 -4.76 5.41 22.60
CA ILE A 114 -5.51 6.43 23.35
C ILE A 114 -6.93 5.94 23.66
N CYS A 115 -7.62 5.38 22.66
CA CYS A 115 -8.96 4.81 22.87
C CYS A 115 -8.95 3.64 23.86
N ARG A 116 -7.94 2.77 23.80
CA ARG A 116 -7.78 1.63 24.71
C ARG A 116 -7.67 2.11 26.15
N GLU A 117 -6.76 3.04 26.42
CA GLU A 117 -6.54 3.57 27.76
C GLU A 117 -7.82 4.16 28.37
N TYR A 118 -8.57 4.93 27.58
CA TYR A 118 -9.84 5.50 28.03
C TYR A 118 -10.89 4.42 28.31
N LEU A 119 -11.05 3.45 27.40
CA LEU A 119 -12.05 2.39 27.54
C LEU A 119 -11.74 1.50 28.74
N GLU A 120 -10.49 1.13 28.96
CA GLU A 120 -10.07 0.34 30.12
C GLU A 120 -10.44 1.07 31.42
N LYS A 121 -10.01 2.32 31.59
CA LYS A 121 -10.36 3.12 32.79
C LYS A 121 -11.88 3.22 32.99
N SER A 122 -12.63 3.46 31.93
CA SER A 122 -14.09 3.59 31.97
C SER A 122 -14.78 2.28 32.38
N PHE A 123 -14.41 1.17 31.74
CA PHE A 123 -15.00 -0.14 32.04
C PHE A 123 -14.60 -0.64 33.42
N ASP A 124 -13.35 -0.47 33.83
CA ASP A 124 -12.87 -0.93 35.13
C ASP A 124 -13.63 -0.22 36.27
N ALA A 125 -13.85 1.09 36.15
CA ALA A 125 -14.67 1.84 37.12
C ALA A 125 -16.13 1.36 37.17
N ARG A 126 -16.74 1.09 36.00
CA ARG A 126 -18.13 0.61 35.90
C ARG A 126 -18.30 -0.81 36.42
N ILE A 127 -17.35 -1.70 36.10
CA ILE A 127 -17.32 -3.09 36.54
C ILE A 127 -17.15 -3.13 38.06
N LYS A 128 -16.20 -2.37 38.62
CA LYS A 128 -16.00 -2.30 40.07
C LYS A 128 -17.27 -1.90 40.81
N ARG A 129 -17.95 -0.82 40.36
CA ARG A 129 -19.21 -0.38 40.95
C ARG A 129 -20.33 -1.43 40.83
N ALA A 130 -20.40 -2.14 39.70
CA ALA A 130 -21.37 -3.21 39.51
C ALA A 130 -21.08 -4.43 40.40
N GLN A 131 -19.80 -4.78 40.57
CA GLN A 131 -19.34 -5.87 41.45
C GLN A 131 -19.63 -5.56 42.92
N GLU A 132 -19.34 -4.34 43.38
CA GLU A 132 -19.67 -3.90 44.75
C GLU A 132 -21.17 -4.06 45.03
N LYS A 133 -22.02 -3.61 44.10
CA LYS A 133 -23.48 -3.76 44.21
C LYS A 133 -23.92 -5.23 44.20
N ALA A 134 -23.35 -6.04 43.30
CA ALA A 134 -23.66 -7.46 43.22
C ALA A 134 -23.26 -8.21 44.51
N MET A 135 -22.12 -7.86 45.10
CA MET A 135 -21.65 -8.44 46.37
C MET A 135 -22.57 -8.09 47.54
N LEU A 136 -23.01 -6.83 47.64
CA LEU A 136 -23.97 -6.41 48.67
C LEU A 136 -25.30 -7.16 48.57
N LEU A 137 -25.89 -7.22 47.36
CA LEU A 137 -27.15 -7.93 47.13
C LEU A 137 -26.99 -9.45 47.36
N ALA A 138 -25.85 -10.03 47.00
CA ALA A 138 -25.57 -11.43 47.27
C ALA A 138 -25.49 -11.71 48.78
N ALA A 139 -24.89 -10.82 49.58
CA ALA A 139 -24.85 -10.94 51.03
C ALA A 139 -26.25 -10.83 51.65
N GLU A 140 -27.08 -9.89 51.19
CA GLU A 140 -28.47 -9.77 51.63
C GLU A 140 -29.30 -11.02 51.28
N ALA A 141 -29.11 -11.59 50.09
CA ALA A 141 -29.82 -12.78 49.63
C ALA A 141 -29.56 -14.05 50.46
N VAL A 142 -28.43 -14.11 51.19
CA VAL A 142 -28.13 -15.22 52.13
C VAL A 142 -29.11 -15.22 53.31
N THR A 143 -29.43 -14.03 53.82
CA THR A 143 -30.33 -13.88 54.99
C THR A 143 -31.78 -13.67 54.58
N LYS A 144 -32.02 -13.07 53.42
CA LYS A 144 -33.35 -12.68 52.92
C LYS A 144 -33.59 -13.23 51.51
N PRO A 145 -34.35 -14.33 51.36
CA PRO A 145 -34.56 -14.99 50.06
C PRO A 145 -35.19 -14.09 48.98
N GLU A 146 -35.94 -13.06 49.38
CA GLU A 146 -36.55 -12.07 48.48
C GLU A 146 -35.53 -11.30 47.62
N TYR A 147 -34.27 -11.19 48.06
CA TYR A 147 -33.20 -10.52 47.31
C TYR A 147 -32.50 -11.40 46.27
N LYS A 148 -32.84 -12.69 46.17
CA LYS A 148 -32.19 -13.63 45.22
C LYS A 148 -32.25 -13.15 43.77
N LEU A 149 -33.43 -12.74 43.31
CA LEU A 149 -33.61 -12.27 41.93
C LEU A 149 -32.73 -11.04 41.65
N ALA A 150 -32.71 -10.08 42.57
CA ALA A 150 -31.91 -8.87 42.43
C ALA A 150 -30.40 -9.17 42.45
N ALA A 151 -29.96 -10.14 43.25
CA ALA A 151 -28.57 -10.61 43.26
C ALA A 151 -28.17 -11.28 41.94
N ASP A 152 -29.04 -12.12 41.37
CA ASP A 152 -28.81 -12.78 40.08
C ASP A 152 -28.76 -11.76 38.92
N GLU A 153 -29.65 -10.77 38.91
CA GLU A 153 -29.64 -9.67 37.93
C GLU A 153 -28.37 -8.83 38.05
N ALA A 154 -27.94 -8.50 39.27
CA ALA A 154 -26.71 -7.75 39.50
C ALA A 154 -25.48 -8.52 39.03
N ARG A 155 -25.46 -9.85 39.20
CA ARG A 155 -24.40 -10.73 38.67
C ARG A 155 -24.39 -10.73 37.14
N LYS A 156 -25.55 -10.95 36.50
CA LYS A 156 -25.68 -10.86 35.03
C LYS A 156 -25.17 -9.53 34.50
N ARG A 157 -25.44 -8.43 35.21
CA ARG A 157 -24.96 -7.10 34.81
C ARG A 157 -23.44 -6.98 34.82
N VAL A 158 -22.75 -7.62 35.77
CA VAL A 158 -21.28 -7.66 35.78
C VAL A 158 -20.76 -8.43 34.56
N GLU A 159 -21.34 -9.58 34.26
CA GLU A 159 -20.98 -10.43 33.11
C GLU A 159 -21.19 -9.68 31.78
N GLU A 160 -22.32 -8.98 31.61
CA GLU A 160 -22.59 -8.14 30.44
C GLU A 160 -21.55 -7.03 30.27
N LEU A 161 -21.15 -6.35 31.35
CA LEU A 161 -20.14 -5.29 31.29
C LEU A 161 -18.76 -5.85 30.92
N GLN A 162 -18.40 -7.01 31.44
CA GLN A 162 -17.15 -7.70 31.08
C GLN A 162 -17.15 -8.10 29.60
N ARG A 163 -18.25 -8.69 29.12
CA ARG A 163 -18.39 -9.05 27.69
C ARG A 163 -18.34 -7.83 26.79
N ALA A 164 -19.02 -6.74 27.16
CA ALA A 164 -18.98 -5.49 26.40
C ALA A 164 -17.57 -4.86 26.38
N ARG A 165 -16.81 -4.96 27.47
CA ARG A 165 -15.41 -4.52 27.53
C ARG A 165 -14.57 -5.31 26.52
N GLU A 166 -14.68 -6.64 26.54
CA GLU A 166 -13.94 -7.51 25.61
C GLU A 166 -14.26 -7.22 24.15
N GLU A 167 -15.55 -7.10 23.81
CA GLU A 167 -15.99 -6.80 22.44
C GLU A 167 -15.44 -5.45 21.95
N ARG A 168 -15.52 -4.41 22.79
CA ARG A 168 -15.02 -3.07 22.45
C ARG A 168 -13.50 -3.05 22.29
N LEU A 169 -12.76 -3.73 23.15
CA LEU A 169 -11.31 -3.85 23.06
C LEU A 169 -10.87 -4.69 21.85
N ALA A 170 -11.62 -5.73 21.49
CA ALA A 170 -11.38 -6.51 20.28
C ALA A 170 -11.58 -5.66 19.02
N GLY A 171 -12.59 -4.79 18.99
CA GLY A 171 -12.83 -3.84 17.90
C GLY A 171 -11.65 -2.89 17.66
N LEU A 172 -10.93 -2.48 18.72
CA LEU A 172 -9.73 -1.65 18.57
C LEU A 172 -8.58 -2.33 17.84
N LYS A 173 -8.45 -3.66 17.92
CA LYS A 173 -7.42 -4.40 17.16
C LYS A 173 -7.62 -4.25 15.66
N ARG A 174 -8.87 -4.28 15.20
CA ARG A 174 -9.23 -4.06 13.78
C ARG A 174 -8.91 -2.63 13.37
N LEU A 175 -9.19 -1.68 14.27
CA LEU A 175 -8.89 -0.27 14.06
C LEU A 175 -7.38 -0.02 13.87
N GLN A 176 -6.48 -0.86 14.37
CA GLN A 176 -5.04 -0.63 14.16
C GLN A 176 -4.57 -0.92 12.74
N ILE A 177 -5.36 -1.58 11.91
CA ILE A 177 -4.91 -2.08 10.61
C ILE A 177 -4.90 -0.95 9.56
N ALA A 178 -3.74 -0.73 8.96
CA ALA A 178 -3.57 -0.03 7.69
C ALA A 178 -2.93 -0.97 6.65
N ARG A 179 -3.44 -0.93 5.42
CA ARG A 179 -2.98 -1.74 4.29
C ARG A 179 -2.93 -0.90 3.03
N THR A 180 -2.07 -1.30 2.09
CA THR A 180 -2.02 -0.67 0.77
C THR A 180 -3.36 -0.89 0.06
N GLY A 181 -3.86 0.18 -0.55
CA GLY A 181 -5.04 0.18 -1.41
C GLY A 181 -4.65 0.12 -2.89
N PRO A 182 -5.62 0.26 -3.81
CA PRO A 182 -5.33 0.34 -5.23
C PRO A 182 -4.41 1.53 -5.57
N VAL A 183 -3.57 1.30 -6.57
CA VAL A 183 -2.83 2.32 -7.32
C VAL A 183 -3.47 2.39 -8.70
N ARG A 184 -3.93 3.57 -9.09
CA ARG A 184 -4.59 3.80 -10.39
C ARG A 184 -3.80 4.79 -11.19
N HIS A 185 -3.48 4.46 -12.43
CA HIS A 185 -2.92 5.42 -13.37
C HIS A 185 -4.01 6.40 -13.79
N VAL A 186 -3.67 7.69 -13.74
CA VAL A 186 -4.55 8.79 -14.13
C VAL A 186 -4.19 9.28 -15.51
N ALA A 187 -2.90 9.56 -15.75
CA ALA A 187 -2.42 10.12 -17.00
C ALA A 187 -0.89 10.05 -17.08
N THR A 188 -0.34 10.20 -18.29
CA THR A 188 1.10 10.40 -18.48
C THR A 188 1.34 11.73 -19.22
N ALA A 189 2.32 12.51 -18.81
CA ALA A 189 2.79 13.66 -19.58
C ALA A 189 4.19 13.37 -20.12
N ILE A 190 4.36 13.55 -21.43
CA ILE A 190 5.67 13.54 -22.07
C ILE A 190 6.18 14.97 -22.07
N VAL A 191 7.35 15.17 -21.49
CA VAL A 191 8.00 16.46 -21.40
C VAL A 191 9.20 16.47 -22.33
N LEU A 192 9.20 17.40 -23.28
CA LEU A 192 10.22 17.51 -24.31
C LEU A 192 11.16 18.69 -24.01
N ALA A 193 12.41 18.54 -24.40
CA ALA A 193 13.39 19.62 -24.42
C ALA A 193 13.04 20.63 -25.54
N PRO A 194 13.31 21.93 -25.33
CA PRO A 194 13.04 22.95 -26.34
C PRO A 194 13.95 22.75 -27.56
N ASP A 195 13.47 23.18 -28.73
CA ASP A 195 14.23 23.31 -29.98
C ASP A 195 14.84 22.03 -30.59
N ALA A 196 14.57 20.85 -30.03
CA ALA A 196 14.98 19.56 -30.59
C ALA A 196 13.84 18.86 -31.36
N ASP A 197 14.20 18.03 -32.34
CA ASP A 197 13.23 17.30 -33.16
C ASP A 197 12.35 16.37 -32.31
N VAL A 198 11.03 16.52 -32.43
CA VAL A 198 10.05 15.79 -31.60
C VAL A 198 10.12 14.28 -31.85
N GLN A 199 10.38 13.85 -33.09
CA GLN A 199 10.46 12.42 -33.42
C GLN A 199 11.74 11.79 -32.87
N ALA A 200 12.88 12.48 -32.98
CA ALA A 200 14.13 12.04 -32.35
C ALA A 200 13.99 11.89 -30.83
N GLN A 201 13.44 12.89 -30.14
CA GLN A 201 13.23 12.83 -28.69
C GLN A 201 12.28 11.71 -28.25
N LEU A 202 11.26 11.41 -29.07
CA LEU A 202 10.35 10.30 -28.79
C LEU A 202 11.02 8.93 -28.99
N ALA A 203 11.92 8.81 -29.97
CA ALA A 203 12.73 7.60 -30.15
C ALA A 203 13.65 7.36 -28.95
N ASP A 204 14.29 8.42 -28.44
CA ASP A 204 15.16 8.34 -27.26
C ASP A 204 14.40 7.87 -26.00
N LEU A 205 13.12 8.27 -25.86
CA LEU A 205 12.24 7.77 -24.79
C LEU A 205 11.78 6.32 -24.99
N ALA A 206 11.74 5.85 -26.24
CA ALA A 206 11.26 4.51 -26.59
C ALA A 206 12.32 3.42 -26.39
N ASP A 207 13.59 3.79 -26.20
CA ASP A 207 14.65 2.86 -25.85
C ASP A 207 14.38 2.25 -24.45
N GLU A 208 13.64 1.14 -24.47
CA GLU A 208 13.59 0.16 -23.39
C GLU A 208 15.02 -0.15 -22.94
N PRO A 209 15.27 -0.43 -21.64
CA PRO A 209 16.60 -0.84 -21.20
C PRO A 209 17.04 -2.01 -22.08
N ASP A 210 18.15 -1.80 -22.81
CA ASP A 210 18.68 -2.71 -23.82
C ASP A 210 18.36 -4.17 -23.43
N PRO A 211 17.69 -4.97 -24.27
CA PRO A 211 17.32 -6.34 -23.94
C PRO A 211 18.51 -7.16 -23.40
N ASN A 212 19.74 -6.77 -23.71
CA ASN A 212 20.95 -7.32 -23.12
C ASN A 212 21.14 -6.97 -21.62
N VAL A 213 20.78 -5.76 -21.17
CA VAL A 213 20.82 -5.33 -19.76
C VAL A 213 19.77 -6.06 -18.92
N ARG A 214 18.54 -6.17 -19.42
CA ARG A 214 17.49 -6.96 -18.76
C ARG A 214 17.91 -8.43 -18.63
N ARG A 215 18.41 -9.02 -19.72
CA ARG A 215 18.95 -10.39 -19.72
C ARG A 215 20.14 -10.57 -18.78
N LYS A 216 21.04 -9.59 -18.69
CA LYS A 216 22.17 -9.61 -17.74
C LYS A 216 21.69 -9.57 -16.28
N SER A 217 20.69 -8.74 -15.99
CA SER A 217 20.09 -8.66 -14.64
C SER A 217 19.39 -9.96 -14.25
N GLU A 218 18.60 -10.53 -15.17
CA GLU A 218 17.92 -11.83 -14.98
C GLU A 218 18.95 -12.96 -14.74
N LEU A 219 20.01 -13.04 -15.54
CA LEU A 219 21.10 -14.03 -15.36
C LEU A 219 21.84 -13.85 -14.02
N ALA A 220 22.04 -12.61 -13.57
CA ALA A 220 22.69 -12.34 -12.29
C ALA A 220 21.81 -12.77 -11.12
N ALA A 221 20.51 -12.45 -11.15
CA ALA A 221 19.53 -12.90 -10.17
C ALA A 221 19.44 -14.43 -10.13
N GLU A 222 19.47 -15.10 -11.29
CA GLU A 222 19.45 -16.56 -11.38
C GLU A 222 20.67 -17.17 -10.67
N GLY A 223 21.85 -16.56 -10.88
CA GLY A 223 23.09 -16.99 -10.23
C GLY A 223 23.01 -16.92 -8.70
N PHE A 224 22.37 -15.89 -8.14
CA PHE A 224 22.19 -15.77 -6.69
C PHE A 224 21.28 -16.86 -6.13
N VAL A 225 20.15 -17.15 -6.78
CA VAL A 225 19.20 -18.17 -6.30
C VAL A 225 19.77 -19.57 -6.43
N ILE A 226 20.49 -19.89 -7.52
CA ILE A 226 21.19 -21.18 -7.64
C ILE A 226 22.20 -21.36 -6.52
N LYS A 227 22.94 -20.30 -6.17
CA LYS A 227 23.91 -20.35 -5.07
C LYS A 227 23.22 -20.63 -3.73
N ALA A 228 22.13 -19.93 -3.43
CA ALA A 228 21.34 -20.15 -2.21
C ALA A 228 20.75 -21.57 -2.16
N LEU A 229 20.22 -22.09 -3.27
CA LEU A 229 19.69 -23.46 -3.34
C LEU A 229 20.79 -24.52 -3.16
N LYS A 230 22.00 -24.29 -3.68
CA LYS A 230 23.15 -25.18 -3.41
C LYS A 230 23.54 -25.16 -1.92
N GLU A 231 23.49 -23.99 -1.27
CA GLU A 231 23.73 -23.86 0.17
C GLU A 231 22.64 -24.56 1.01
N GLU A 232 21.39 -24.60 0.52
CA GLU A 232 20.27 -25.34 1.12
C GLU A 232 20.31 -26.87 0.85
N GLY A 233 21.31 -27.35 0.08
CA GLY A 233 21.54 -28.77 -0.15
C GLY A 233 20.89 -29.35 -1.41
N PHE A 234 20.40 -28.51 -2.33
CA PHE A 234 19.96 -28.99 -3.65
C PHE A 234 21.16 -29.34 -4.53
N THR A 235 21.10 -30.50 -5.19
CA THR A 235 22.12 -30.91 -6.17
C THR A 235 21.95 -30.13 -7.47
N GLU A 236 23.06 -29.81 -8.15
CA GLU A 236 23.07 -28.98 -9.36
C GLU A 236 22.23 -29.56 -10.50
N GLU A 237 22.18 -30.88 -10.62
CA GLU A 237 21.34 -31.61 -11.60
C GLU A 237 19.84 -31.42 -11.39
N ARG A 238 19.43 -30.92 -10.22
CA ARG A 238 18.03 -30.74 -9.83
C ARG A 238 17.61 -29.28 -9.78
N ILE A 239 18.47 -28.36 -10.23
CA ILE A 239 18.19 -26.93 -10.33
C ILE A 239 18.17 -26.56 -11.82
N GLU A 240 17.00 -26.21 -12.34
CA GLU A 240 16.81 -25.85 -13.75
C GLU A 240 16.54 -24.35 -13.91
N ARG A 241 17.24 -23.73 -14.86
CA ARG A 241 16.96 -22.36 -15.31
C ARG A 241 15.89 -22.38 -16.40
N VAL A 242 14.71 -21.86 -16.10
CA VAL A 242 13.55 -21.95 -16.99
C VAL A 242 13.32 -20.66 -17.78
N GLY A 243 14.16 -19.63 -17.57
CA GLY A 243 14.06 -18.35 -18.28
C GLY A 243 14.15 -18.44 -19.81
N HIS A 244 14.72 -19.53 -20.35
CA HIS A 244 14.77 -19.79 -21.80
C HIS A 244 13.38 -19.98 -22.45
N LEU A 245 12.33 -20.25 -21.67
CA LEU A 245 10.95 -20.39 -22.15
C LEU A 245 10.21 -19.04 -22.31
N LYS A 246 10.92 -17.90 -22.24
CA LYS A 246 10.35 -16.54 -22.24
C LYS A 246 9.36 -16.28 -21.09
N LEU A 247 9.53 -17.01 -19.99
CA LEU A 247 8.73 -16.86 -18.77
C LEU A 247 9.32 -15.82 -17.80
N GLY A 248 10.42 -15.15 -18.17
CA GLY A 248 11.16 -14.24 -17.31
C GLY A 248 12.07 -14.99 -16.33
N PHE A 249 12.38 -14.37 -15.20
CA PHE A 249 13.16 -14.97 -14.12
C PHE A 249 12.39 -16.15 -13.47
N ASP A 250 12.79 -17.39 -13.78
CA ASP A 250 12.19 -18.62 -13.24
C ASP A 250 13.29 -19.69 -13.02
N ILE A 251 13.37 -20.20 -11.79
CA ILE A 251 14.24 -21.32 -11.40
C ILE A 251 13.38 -22.38 -10.73
N ARG A 252 13.51 -23.62 -11.18
CA ARG A 252 12.81 -24.77 -10.60
C ARG A 252 13.80 -25.70 -9.95
N ALA A 253 13.53 -26.05 -8.70
CA ALA A 253 14.35 -26.97 -7.94
C ALA A 253 13.49 -28.11 -7.37
N HIS A 254 13.95 -29.35 -7.54
CA HIS A 254 13.24 -30.53 -7.08
C HIS A 254 14.02 -31.23 -5.95
N ARG A 255 13.32 -31.54 -4.86
CA ARG A 255 13.85 -32.38 -3.78
C ARG A 255 13.14 -33.73 -3.80
N VAL A 256 13.90 -34.81 -3.83
CA VAL A 256 13.35 -36.14 -3.56
C VAL A 256 13.23 -36.25 -2.05
N VAL A 257 12.00 -36.41 -1.59
CA VAL A 257 11.71 -36.82 -0.22
C VAL A 257 11.58 -38.33 -0.31
N ASP A 258 12.63 -39.05 0.09
CA ASP A 258 12.49 -40.48 0.34
C ASP A 258 11.59 -40.64 1.59
N GLU A 259 10.65 -41.59 1.54
CA GLU A 259 9.75 -41.95 2.65
C GLU A 259 10.50 -42.42 3.90
#